data_AF-A0A3D8Q4M2-F1
#
_entry.id   AF-A0A3D8Q4M2-F1
#
_cell.length_a   1.000
_cell.length_b   1.000
_cell.length_c   1.000
_cell.angle_alpha   90.00
_cell.angle_beta   90.00
_cell.angle_gamma   90.00
#
_symmetry.space_group_name_H-M   'P 1'
#
loop_
_entity.id
_entity.type
_entity.pdbx_description
1 polymer ?
#
loop_
_entity_poly.entity_id
_entity_poly.type
_entity_poly.pdbx_seq_one_letter_code
_entity_poly.pdbx_strand_id
1 'polypeptide(L)'
;MPPIRLDARDLLEYNAKYGVLICRECRYAIQKSALRSHLLRHKIFRGERQRLLSSIAQLDLLEPHHVPLPDPTSPPIDGLPISSGYCCTATGCAHLCATSKRMRRHWSECHDLKEPSPESSSFARPATLQTFFRGTKLRYFEVAVPPVVDTAGGIRRVTNPGDDGERKHDERKCGEDGAKEPRVSTPPKTHPAVSPIGADLEMLKYFHHFTSITSLTLPGAEYSQSATHYWQVHVVQQALQLQWLMCGLLAISAGHLAALADDTSIRQVHCGRFVQFLRTFSMGWEETERGLDAVSTVAKEAKKAGGQIICILRCVYWVLAEFMLDQGTLPEMAAPLHIHSIITTIRGFSTPDRLPCAADTLSDGAGQGATFTQAMRVLEEVKGTSETGRAGDSSPRNNTASALFNRILTLPYRMAETFGKPESAEDVLATLSAIAALVECSETSFSPSEVGGAWLGMVTWLSKVPEHFNFLVSRYNPAALVVLAHWAALLVKRAENCGCWFLSGFTKAILLQIAERLPSENDAVQSLVKDLIA
;
A
#
# COMPACT_ATOMS: atom_id res chain seq x y z
N MET A 1 -13.03 34.07 -29.44
CA MET A 1 -11.69 34.58 -29.07
C MET A 1 -10.66 33.50 -29.37
N PRO A 2 -9.46 33.85 -29.87
CA PRO A 2 -8.38 32.90 -30.07
C PRO A 2 -7.90 32.31 -28.73
N PRO A 3 -7.32 31.10 -28.72
CA PRO A 3 -6.81 30.48 -27.50
C PRO A 3 -5.69 31.31 -26.88
N ILE A 4 -5.70 31.46 -25.55
CA ILE A 4 -4.71 32.23 -24.81
C ILE A 4 -3.61 31.27 -24.34
N ARG A 5 -2.36 31.55 -24.73
CA ARG A 5 -1.19 30.80 -24.26
C ARG A 5 -0.63 31.45 -23.00
N LEU A 6 -0.42 30.65 -21.96
CA LEU A 6 -0.17 31.17 -20.61
C LEU A 6 1.29 31.06 -20.17
N ASP A 7 2.14 30.36 -20.90
CA ASP A 7 3.55 30.15 -20.56
C ASP A 7 4.47 30.29 -21.78
N ALA A 8 5.74 30.60 -21.54
CA ALA A 8 6.74 30.84 -22.59
C ALA A 8 7.11 29.58 -23.41
N ARG A 9 6.65 28.40 -22.99
CA ARG A 9 6.87 27.12 -23.67
C ARG A 9 5.63 26.60 -24.40
N ASP A 10 4.55 27.40 -24.45
CA ASP A 10 3.27 27.02 -25.06
C ASP A 10 2.70 25.68 -24.55
N LEU A 11 2.98 25.34 -23.29
CA LEU A 11 2.53 24.11 -22.64
C LEU A 11 1.04 24.16 -22.33
N LEU A 12 0.54 25.32 -21.91
CA LEU A 12 -0.82 25.52 -21.42
C LEU A 12 -1.61 26.44 -22.35
N GLU A 13 -2.72 25.91 -22.85
CA GLU A 13 -3.59 26.60 -23.79
C GLU A 13 -5.01 26.72 -23.22
N TYR A 14 -5.47 27.95 -23.00
CA TYR A 14 -6.84 28.20 -22.54
C TYR A 14 -7.79 28.31 -23.75
N ASN A 15 -8.78 27.42 -23.78
CA ASN A 15 -9.86 27.45 -24.75
C ASN A 15 -11.10 28.12 -24.13
N ALA A 16 -11.26 29.41 -24.39
CA ALA A 16 -12.37 30.22 -23.86
C ALA A 16 -13.75 29.75 -24.33
N LYS A 17 -13.86 29.11 -25.50
CA LYS A 17 -15.15 28.62 -26.04
C LYS A 17 -15.74 27.52 -25.17
N TYR A 18 -14.88 26.66 -24.60
CA TYR A 18 -15.30 25.52 -23.79
C TYR A 18 -14.95 25.68 -22.31
N GLY A 19 -14.30 26.79 -21.93
CA GLY A 19 -13.88 27.06 -20.56
C GLY A 19 -12.91 26.01 -20.03
N VAL A 20 -11.97 25.53 -20.85
CA VAL A 20 -11.02 24.47 -20.45
C VAL A 20 -9.58 24.90 -20.67
N LEU A 21 -8.69 24.41 -19.81
CA LEU A 21 -7.24 24.60 -19.95
C LEU A 21 -6.60 23.30 -20.45
N ILE A 22 -6.07 23.29 -21.66
CA ILE A 22 -5.48 22.12 -22.30
C ILE A 22 -3.96 22.13 -22.09
N CYS A 23 -3.42 21.01 -21.62
CA CYS A 23 -1.98 20.77 -21.66
C CYS A 23 -1.60 20.13 -22.99
N ARG A 24 -0.75 20.80 -23.79
CA ARG A 24 -0.37 20.30 -25.13
C ARG A 24 0.57 19.11 -25.07
N GLU A 25 1.37 18.97 -24.02
CA GLU A 25 2.25 17.82 -23.82
C GLU A 25 1.45 16.58 -23.39
N CYS A 26 0.56 16.73 -22.41
CA CYS A 26 -0.29 15.64 -21.93
C CYS A 26 -1.47 15.31 -22.87
N ARG A 27 -1.88 16.27 -23.70
CA ARG A 27 -3.02 16.21 -24.63
C ARG A 27 -4.33 15.86 -23.94
N TYR A 28 -4.68 16.64 -22.92
CA TYR A 28 -5.99 16.65 -22.26
C TYR A 28 -6.19 17.96 -21.47
N ALA A 29 -7.46 18.27 -21.14
CA ALA A 29 -7.85 19.39 -20.32
C ALA A 29 -7.63 19.14 -18.82
N ILE A 30 -7.01 20.10 -18.14
CA ILE A 30 -6.68 20.05 -16.71
C ILE A 30 -7.85 20.62 -15.90
N GLN A 31 -8.24 19.91 -14.83
CA GLN A 31 -9.26 20.39 -13.88
C GLN A 31 -8.67 21.40 -12.90
N LYS A 32 -9.51 22.31 -12.38
CA LYS A 32 -9.11 23.30 -11.35
C LYS A 32 -8.42 22.65 -10.15
N SER A 33 -9.01 21.57 -9.61
CA SER A 33 -8.47 20.82 -8.47
C SER A 33 -7.13 20.12 -8.76
N ALA A 34 -6.94 19.68 -10.01
CA ALA A 34 -5.74 18.96 -10.44
C ALA A 34 -4.63 19.87 -10.97
N LEU A 35 -4.87 21.18 -11.09
CA LEU A 35 -3.94 22.11 -11.72
C LEU A 35 -2.62 22.20 -10.95
N ARG A 36 -2.70 22.24 -9.62
CA ARG A 36 -1.52 22.27 -8.75
C ARG A 36 -0.65 21.02 -8.91
N SER A 37 -1.22 19.82 -8.90
CA SER A 37 -0.45 18.58 -9.04
C SER A 37 0.04 18.36 -10.47
N HIS A 38 -0.72 18.82 -11.47
CA HIS A 38 -0.34 18.74 -12.88
C HIS A 38 0.89 19.59 -13.21
N LEU A 39 0.97 20.84 -12.73
CA LEU A 39 2.14 21.71 -12.95
C LEU A 39 3.43 21.10 -12.36
N LEU A 40 3.33 20.41 -11.22
CA LEU A 40 4.49 19.73 -10.61
C LEU A 40 5.01 18.57 -11.48
N ARG A 41 4.11 17.85 -12.18
CA ARG A 41 4.48 16.78 -13.10
C ARG A 41 5.32 17.29 -14.28
N HIS A 42 5.05 18.51 -14.74
CA HIS A 42 5.84 19.19 -15.78
C HIS A 42 7.06 19.95 -15.21
N LYS A 43 7.45 19.67 -13.96
CA LYS A 43 8.60 20.29 -13.27
C LYS A 43 8.52 21.82 -13.17
N ILE A 44 7.30 22.38 -13.14
CA ILE A 44 7.07 23.80 -12.93
C ILE A 44 6.95 24.05 -11.42
N PHE A 45 7.99 24.64 -10.84
CA PHE A 45 8.13 24.82 -9.39
C PHE A 45 8.11 26.29 -8.96
N ARG A 46 7.91 26.51 -7.65
CA ARG A 46 8.10 27.81 -6.95
C ARG A 46 7.41 28.99 -7.66
N GLY A 47 8.16 30.06 -7.97
CA GLY A 47 7.63 31.34 -8.44
C GLY A 47 6.93 31.27 -9.80
N GLU A 48 7.38 30.41 -10.71
CA GLU A 48 6.70 30.20 -12.00
C GLU A 48 5.32 29.56 -11.82
N ARG A 49 5.22 28.55 -10.94
CA ARG A 49 3.94 27.93 -10.57
C ARG A 49 2.98 28.94 -9.94
N GLN A 50 3.47 29.81 -9.05
CA GLN A 50 2.63 30.84 -8.42
C GLN A 50 2.13 31.87 -9.43
N ARG A 51 2.98 32.30 -10.38
CA ARG A 51 2.59 33.21 -11.47
C ARG A 51 1.50 32.58 -12.35
N LEU A 52 1.71 31.35 -12.82
CA LEU A 52 0.73 30.64 -13.64
C LEU A 52 -0.60 30.43 -12.90
N LEU A 53 -0.56 30.01 -11.64
CA LEU A 53 -1.76 29.86 -10.82
C LEU A 53 -2.53 31.18 -10.69
N SER A 54 -1.83 32.30 -10.54
CA SER A 54 -2.43 33.63 -10.42
C SER A 54 -3.09 34.07 -11.74
N SER A 55 -2.42 33.84 -12.89
CA SER A 55 -2.98 34.11 -14.22
C SER A 55 -4.17 33.21 -14.52
N ILE A 56 -4.09 31.92 -14.19
CA ILE A 56 -5.16 30.94 -14.42
C ILE A 56 -6.37 31.20 -13.53
N ALA A 57 -6.18 31.73 -12.32
CA ALA A 57 -7.28 32.09 -11.42
C ALA A 57 -8.19 33.19 -11.98
N GLN A 58 -7.71 33.98 -12.94
CA GLN A 58 -8.50 35.00 -13.65
C GLN A 58 -9.33 34.43 -14.80
N LEU A 59 -9.14 33.15 -15.16
CA LEU A 59 -9.83 32.49 -16.25
C LEU A 59 -11.09 31.78 -15.74
N ASP A 60 -12.14 31.78 -16.56
CA ASP A 60 -13.33 30.99 -16.27
C ASP A 60 -13.13 29.55 -16.76
N LEU A 61 -12.73 28.68 -15.82
CA LEU A 61 -12.58 27.25 -16.06
C LEU A 61 -13.82 26.49 -15.57
N LEU A 62 -14.45 25.72 -16.46
CA LEU A 62 -15.61 24.91 -16.16
C LEU A 62 -15.19 23.55 -15.60
N GLU A 63 -15.98 23.05 -14.64
CA GLU A 63 -15.82 21.67 -14.15
C GLU A 63 -16.26 20.66 -15.23
N PRO A 64 -15.72 19.43 -15.27
CA PRO A 64 -15.91 18.48 -16.40
C PRO A 64 -17.36 18.18 -16.82
N HIS A 65 -18.30 18.25 -15.88
CA HIS A 65 -19.71 18.01 -16.13
C HIS A 65 -20.42 19.24 -16.73
N HIS A 66 -19.91 20.44 -16.45
CA HIS A 66 -20.43 21.71 -16.96
C HIS A 66 -19.82 22.13 -18.30
N VAL A 67 -18.73 21.48 -18.74
CA VAL A 67 -18.14 21.75 -20.05
C VAL A 67 -19.14 21.37 -21.16
N PRO A 68 -19.53 22.31 -22.04
CA PRO A 68 -20.42 22.01 -23.16
C PRO A 68 -19.70 21.12 -24.17
N LEU A 69 -20.42 20.10 -24.68
CA LEU A 69 -19.87 19.26 -25.73
C LEU A 69 -19.97 20.00 -27.09
N PRO A 70 -18.93 19.92 -27.94
CA PRO A 70 -18.98 20.45 -29.28
C PRO A 70 -20.09 19.79 -30.11
N ASP A 71 -20.59 20.53 -31.10
CA ASP A 71 -21.49 19.98 -32.12
C ASP A 71 -20.76 18.86 -32.91
N PRO A 72 -21.43 17.76 -33.29
CA PRO A 72 -20.82 16.66 -34.05
C PRO A 72 -20.15 17.09 -35.37
N THR A 73 -20.57 18.22 -35.95
CA THR A 73 -20.00 18.77 -37.19
C THR A 73 -18.82 19.71 -36.94
N SER A 74 -18.45 19.94 -35.68
CA SER A 74 -17.37 20.86 -35.34
C SER A 74 -15.99 20.34 -35.75
N PRO A 75 -15.05 21.21 -36.15
CA PRO A 75 -13.69 20.81 -36.45
C PRO A 75 -12.98 20.29 -35.18
N PRO A 76 -11.92 19.47 -35.31
CA PRO A 76 -11.18 18.96 -34.18
C PRO A 76 -10.58 20.08 -33.34
N ILE A 77 -10.67 19.95 -32.03
CA ILE A 77 -10.07 20.90 -31.09
C ILE A 77 -8.57 20.65 -31.04
N ASP A 78 -7.79 21.71 -31.30
CA ASP A 78 -6.33 21.64 -31.27
C ASP A 78 -5.82 21.29 -29.86
N GLY A 79 -4.70 20.57 -29.79
CA GLY A 79 -4.10 20.09 -28.54
C GLY A 79 -4.75 18.83 -27.94
N LEU A 80 -5.84 18.31 -28.50
CA LEU A 80 -6.47 17.05 -28.08
C LEU A 80 -6.26 15.91 -29.09
N PRO A 81 -6.11 14.65 -28.63
CA PRO A 81 -5.87 13.53 -29.52
C PRO A 81 -7.16 13.13 -30.25
N ILE A 82 -7.07 12.88 -31.55
CA ILE A 82 -8.15 12.33 -32.36
C ILE A 82 -8.12 10.80 -32.24
N SER A 83 -9.28 10.19 -32.01
CA SER A 83 -9.43 8.74 -31.84
C SER A 83 -10.56 8.20 -32.71
N SER A 84 -10.42 6.96 -33.18
CA SER A 84 -11.52 6.26 -33.87
C SER A 84 -12.47 5.66 -32.82
N GLY A 85 -13.76 5.77 -33.07
CA GLY A 85 -14.77 5.15 -32.22
C GLY A 85 -16.08 4.94 -32.96
N TYR A 86 -17.15 4.82 -32.18
CA TYR A 86 -18.46 4.40 -32.65
C TYR A 86 -19.55 5.28 -32.05
N CYS A 87 -20.49 5.68 -32.88
CA CYS A 87 -21.73 6.36 -32.50
C CYS A 87 -22.92 5.40 -32.63
N CYS A 88 -23.82 5.46 -31.65
CA CYS A 88 -25.06 4.70 -31.67
C CYS A 88 -25.95 5.16 -32.84
N THR A 89 -26.61 4.22 -33.52
CA THR A 89 -27.54 4.52 -34.62
C THR A 89 -29.01 4.49 -34.20
N ALA A 90 -29.30 4.18 -32.93
CA ALA A 90 -30.67 4.22 -32.41
C ALA A 90 -31.22 5.65 -32.44
N THR A 91 -32.46 5.81 -32.93
CA THR A 91 -33.11 7.10 -33.07
C THR A 91 -33.17 7.84 -31.72
N GLY A 92 -32.58 9.04 -31.67
CA GLY A 92 -32.54 9.86 -30.44
C GLY A 92 -31.42 9.49 -29.45
N CYS A 93 -30.58 8.50 -29.75
CA CYS A 93 -29.47 8.12 -28.88
C CYS A 93 -28.14 8.77 -29.29
N ALA A 94 -27.58 9.62 -28.43
CA ALA A 94 -26.30 10.28 -28.65
C ALA A 94 -25.09 9.57 -28.02
N HIS A 95 -25.18 8.25 -27.76
CA HIS A 95 -24.09 7.53 -27.10
C HIS A 95 -22.87 7.34 -28.02
N LEU A 96 -21.68 7.61 -27.49
CA LEU A 96 -20.39 7.52 -28.17
C LEU A 96 -19.44 6.66 -27.35
N CYS A 97 -18.70 5.77 -28.00
CA CYS A 97 -17.69 4.96 -27.32
C CYS A 97 -16.51 4.60 -28.23
N ALA A 98 -15.37 4.27 -27.64
CA ALA A 98 -14.16 3.97 -28.40
C ALA A 98 -14.17 2.58 -29.08
N THR A 99 -15.02 1.64 -28.64
CA THR A 99 -14.96 0.24 -29.13
C THR A 99 -16.33 -0.35 -29.42
N SER A 100 -16.42 -1.16 -30.48
CA SER A 100 -17.65 -1.84 -30.89
C SER A 100 -18.22 -2.74 -29.77
N LYS A 101 -17.36 -3.39 -28.98
CA LYS A 101 -17.78 -4.21 -27.81
C LYS A 101 -18.57 -3.40 -26.79
N ARG A 102 -18.15 -2.16 -26.50
CA ARG A 102 -18.88 -1.26 -25.59
C ARG A 102 -20.20 -0.79 -26.20
N MET A 103 -20.23 -0.57 -27.52
CA MET A 103 -21.47 -0.21 -28.22
C MET A 103 -22.49 -1.35 -28.18
N ARG A 104 -22.05 -2.60 -28.38
CA ARG A 104 -22.92 -3.77 -28.27
C ARG A 104 -23.54 -3.90 -26.89
N ARG A 105 -22.73 -3.70 -25.84
CA ARG A 105 -23.22 -3.67 -24.45
C ARG A 105 -24.22 -2.53 -24.21
N HIS A 106 -23.92 -1.33 -24.69
CA HIS A 106 -24.84 -0.19 -24.60
C HIS A 106 -26.18 -0.50 -25.27
N TRP A 107 -26.16 -1.11 -26.46
CA TRP A 107 -27.38 -1.53 -27.15
C TRP A 107 -28.19 -2.56 -26.36
N SER A 108 -27.54 -3.56 -25.76
CA SER A 108 -28.23 -4.55 -24.94
C SER A 108 -28.80 -3.98 -23.64
N GLU A 109 -28.23 -2.90 -23.10
CA GLU A 109 -28.64 -2.30 -21.82
C GLU A 109 -29.68 -1.17 -21.99
N CYS A 110 -29.67 -0.46 -23.12
CA CYS A 110 -30.45 0.78 -23.30
C CYS A 110 -31.49 0.71 -24.41
N HIS A 111 -31.35 -0.21 -25.38
CA HIS A 111 -32.21 -0.26 -26.58
C HIS A 111 -32.98 -1.58 -26.74
N ASP A 112 -32.90 -2.49 -25.76
CA ASP A 112 -33.70 -3.72 -25.63
C ASP A 112 -34.10 -4.42 -26.95
N LEU A 113 -33.10 -4.81 -27.76
CA LEU A 113 -33.32 -5.65 -28.93
C LEU A 113 -32.51 -6.94 -28.87
N LYS A 114 -33.22 -8.08 -28.88
CA LYS A 114 -32.71 -9.38 -29.34
C LYS A 114 -32.42 -9.24 -30.83
N GLU A 115 -31.15 -9.43 -31.19
CA GLU A 115 -30.52 -9.43 -32.52
C GLU A 115 -31.37 -8.90 -33.70
N PRO A 116 -30.96 -7.77 -34.34
CA PRO A 116 -31.59 -7.36 -35.59
C PRO A 116 -31.28 -8.38 -36.69
N SER A 117 -32.27 -8.61 -37.56
CA SER A 117 -32.15 -9.46 -38.74
C SER A 117 -30.95 -9.04 -39.61
N PRO A 118 -30.29 -9.99 -40.30
CA PRO A 118 -28.96 -9.82 -40.87
C PRO A 118 -28.83 -8.83 -42.04
N GLU A 119 -29.90 -8.13 -42.42
CA GLU A 119 -29.92 -7.36 -43.68
C GLU A 119 -30.19 -5.85 -43.56
N SER A 120 -30.54 -5.28 -42.40
CA SER A 120 -30.68 -3.80 -42.30
C SER A 120 -30.73 -3.27 -40.87
N SER A 121 -29.55 -3.00 -40.27
CA SER A 121 -29.27 -1.82 -39.42
C SER A 121 -27.94 -2.02 -38.68
N SER A 122 -26.87 -1.35 -39.13
CA SER A 122 -25.64 -1.28 -38.35
C SER A 122 -25.94 -0.57 -37.02
N PHE A 123 -25.91 -1.28 -35.89
CA PHE A 123 -26.10 -0.75 -34.53
C PHE A 123 -25.07 0.33 -34.14
N ALA A 124 -24.02 0.47 -34.93
CA ALA A 124 -22.97 1.44 -34.72
C ALA A 124 -22.53 2.02 -36.06
N ARG A 125 -22.36 3.34 -36.12
CA ARG A 125 -21.61 3.99 -37.21
C ARG A 125 -20.21 4.35 -36.71
N PRO A 126 -19.15 4.16 -37.52
CA PRO A 126 -17.83 4.71 -37.21
C PRO A 126 -17.91 6.24 -37.05
N ALA A 127 -17.20 6.77 -36.07
CA ALA A 127 -17.12 8.20 -35.81
C ALA A 127 -15.70 8.57 -35.35
N THR A 128 -15.29 9.78 -35.68
CA THR A 128 -14.03 10.34 -35.19
C THR A 128 -14.30 11.11 -33.92
N LEU A 129 -13.64 10.72 -32.83
CA LEU A 129 -13.93 11.18 -31.48
C LEU A 129 -12.75 11.91 -30.85
N GLN A 130 -13.06 12.94 -30.07
CA GLN A 130 -12.15 13.56 -29.10
C GLN A 130 -12.79 13.59 -27.71
N THR A 131 -11.99 13.87 -26.69
CA THR A 131 -12.45 14.08 -25.30
C THR A 131 -11.59 15.14 -24.63
N PHE A 132 -12.20 15.99 -23.81
CA PHE A 132 -11.46 16.96 -23.00
C PHE A 132 -10.71 16.27 -21.87
N PHE A 133 -11.36 15.35 -21.14
CA PHE A 133 -10.82 14.75 -19.92
C PHE A 133 -10.57 13.24 -20.09
N ARG A 134 -9.76 12.67 -19.20
CA ARG A 134 -9.44 11.23 -19.15
C ARG A 134 -9.95 10.60 -17.84
N GLY A 135 -9.93 9.27 -17.76
CA GLY A 135 -10.37 8.52 -16.58
C GLY A 135 -11.88 8.47 -16.43
N THR A 136 -12.40 8.60 -15.21
CA THR A 136 -13.83 8.47 -14.88
C THR A 136 -14.69 9.65 -15.35
N LYS A 137 -14.07 10.75 -15.79
CA LYS A 137 -14.76 11.96 -16.29
C LYS A 137 -14.70 12.07 -17.82
N LEU A 138 -14.40 10.96 -18.49
CA LEU A 138 -14.28 10.90 -19.94
C LEU A 138 -15.66 11.06 -20.59
N ARG A 139 -15.75 11.99 -21.55
CA ARG A 139 -16.95 12.26 -22.35
C ARG A 139 -16.51 12.48 -23.79
N TYR A 140 -16.83 11.51 -24.65
CA TYR A 140 -16.52 11.63 -26.06
C TYR A 140 -17.48 12.62 -26.73
N PHE A 141 -16.95 13.33 -27.72
CA PHE A 141 -17.73 14.09 -28.69
C PHE A 141 -17.17 13.80 -30.09
N GLU A 142 -18.03 13.91 -31.08
CA GLU A 142 -17.66 13.71 -32.47
C GLU A 142 -17.06 14.99 -33.06
N VAL A 143 -16.13 14.82 -34.00
CA VAL A 143 -15.51 15.91 -34.74
C VAL A 143 -15.44 15.58 -36.22
N ALA A 144 -15.67 16.59 -37.06
CA ALA A 144 -15.57 16.47 -38.51
C ALA A 144 -14.10 16.49 -38.94
N VAL A 145 -13.61 15.42 -39.54
CA VAL A 145 -12.29 15.42 -40.19
C VAL A 145 -12.44 16.12 -41.55
N PRO A 146 -11.65 17.16 -41.88
CA PRO A 146 -11.63 17.71 -43.23
C PRO A 146 -11.17 16.61 -44.21
N PRO A 147 -11.79 16.46 -45.39
CA PRO A 147 -11.29 15.54 -46.40
C PRO A 147 -9.88 15.97 -46.78
N VAL A 148 -8.89 15.15 -46.41
CA VAL A 148 -7.51 15.35 -46.87
C VAL A 148 -7.52 15.06 -48.36
N VAL A 149 -7.30 16.10 -49.16
CA VAL A 149 -7.08 15.96 -50.61
C VAL A 149 -5.76 15.22 -50.78
N ASP A 150 -5.86 13.97 -51.24
CA ASP A 150 -4.73 13.12 -51.60
C ASP A 150 -3.86 13.84 -52.65
N THR A 151 -2.62 14.13 -52.28
CA THR A 151 -1.55 14.22 -53.27
C THR A 151 -0.54 13.12 -52.99
N ALA A 152 -0.57 12.13 -53.87
CA ALA A 152 0.41 11.05 -54.04
C ALA A 152 0.51 9.98 -52.93
N GLY A 153 -0.31 8.93 -53.10
CA GLY A 153 0.19 7.56 -53.25
C GLY A 153 0.73 6.85 -52.01
N GLY A 154 -0.14 6.11 -51.32
CA GLY A 154 0.28 5.00 -50.46
C GLY A 154 -0.71 4.66 -49.35
N ILE A 155 -1.60 3.69 -49.59
CA ILE A 155 -2.47 3.13 -48.54
C ILE A 155 -1.59 2.37 -47.54
N ARG A 156 -1.31 2.98 -46.38
CA ARG A 156 -0.72 2.26 -45.24
C ARG A 156 -1.82 1.88 -44.26
N ARG A 157 -2.32 0.65 -44.42
CA ARG A 157 -3.30 -0.01 -43.56
C ARG A 157 -2.67 -0.20 -42.17
N VAL A 158 -3.19 0.50 -41.17
CA VAL A 158 -2.81 0.30 -39.76
C VAL A 158 -3.34 -1.07 -39.32
N THR A 159 -2.43 -1.99 -39.02
CA THR A 159 -2.70 -3.35 -38.54
C THR A 159 -3.11 -3.32 -37.07
N ASN A 160 -4.26 -3.90 -36.74
CA ASN A 160 -4.61 -4.34 -35.39
C ASN A 160 -4.07 -5.76 -35.17
N PRO A 161 -3.46 -6.09 -34.02
CA PRO A 161 -3.26 -7.47 -33.60
C PRO A 161 -4.41 -7.95 -32.71
N GLY A 162 -5.01 -9.09 -33.08
CA GLY A 162 -5.65 -10.02 -32.14
C GLY A 162 -7.17 -10.21 -32.30
N ASP A 163 -7.58 -10.95 -33.33
CA ASP A 163 -8.82 -11.75 -33.31
C ASP A 163 -8.68 -12.83 -34.39
N ASP A 164 -8.53 -14.10 -34.02
CA ASP A 164 -8.76 -15.21 -34.96
C ASP A 164 -9.37 -16.40 -34.22
N GLY A 165 -10.62 -16.66 -34.60
CA GLY A 165 -11.53 -17.62 -34.03
C GLY A 165 -11.27 -19.08 -34.40
N GLU A 166 -11.94 -19.92 -33.63
CA GLU A 166 -12.17 -21.35 -33.82
C GLU A 166 -12.63 -21.72 -35.25
N ARG A 167 -12.16 -22.86 -35.75
CA ARG A 167 -12.77 -23.57 -36.88
C ARG A 167 -12.95 -25.05 -36.54
N LYS A 168 -14.19 -25.52 -36.62
CA LYS A 168 -14.56 -26.95 -36.73
C LYS A 168 -14.58 -27.34 -38.20
N HIS A 169 -14.07 -28.52 -38.54
CA HIS A 169 -14.56 -29.35 -39.65
C HIS A 169 -14.25 -30.84 -39.38
N ASP A 170 -15.26 -31.68 -39.58
CA ASP A 170 -15.28 -33.14 -39.58
C ASP A 170 -14.47 -33.77 -40.73
N GLU A 171 -13.86 -34.95 -40.52
CA GLU A 171 -13.92 -36.10 -41.44
C GLU A 171 -13.28 -37.43 -40.89
N ARG A 172 -14.16 -38.41 -40.62
CA ARG A 172 -14.13 -39.90 -40.82
C ARG A 172 -12.87 -40.81 -40.70
N LYS A 173 -13.03 -41.81 -39.80
CA LYS A 173 -12.76 -43.31 -39.84
C LYS A 173 -11.33 -43.83 -40.16
N CYS A 174 -10.77 -44.94 -39.61
CA CYS A 174 -11.29 -46.23 -39.10
C CYS A 174 -10.19 -47.05 -38.33
N GLY A 175 -10.59 -47.99 -37.44
CA GLY A 175 -9.85 -49.21 -36.98
C GLY A 175 -8.95 -49.05 -35.73
N GLU A 176 -8.87 -49.93 -34.72
CA GLU A 176 -9.32 -51.31 -34.48
C GLU A 176 -9.40 -51.64 -32.95
N ASP A 177 -10.36 -52.50 -32.64
CA ASP A 177 -10.48 -53.57 -31.61
C ASP A 177 -9.87 -53.52 -30.20
N GLY A 178 -10.74 -53.85 -29.23
CA GLY A 178 -10.38 -54.36 -27.90
C GLY A 178 -11.59 -54.36 -26.94
N ALA A 179 -12.22 -55.51 -26.72
CA ALA A 179 -13.52 -55.66 -26.09
C ALA A 179 -13.51 -56.12 -24.60
N LYS A 180 -14.58 -55.74 -23.87
CA LYS A 180 -15.22 -56.34 -22.64
C LYS A 180 -14.47 -56.25 -21.29
N GLU A 181 -15.05 -56.02 -20.11
CA GLU A 181 -16.43 -56.00 -19.56
C GLU A 181 -16.44 -55.33 -18.14
N PRO A 182 -17.55 -55.27 -17.36
CA PRO A 182 -17.99 -54.09 -16.58
C PRO A 182 -17.70 -54.15 -15.07
N ARG A 183 -17.83 -53.03 -14.34
CA ARG A 183 -18.35 -52.99 -12.95
C ARG A 183 -18.48 -51.57 -12.35
N VAL A 184 -19.69 -51.31 -11.87
CA VAL A 184 -20.08 -50.62 -10.62
C VAL A 184 -19.90 -49.10 -10.52
N SER A 185 -21.06 -48.45 -10.56
CA SER A 185 -21.36 -47.09 -10.16
C SER A 185 -20.91 -46.77 -8.73
N THR A 186 -20.19 -45.67 -8.56
CA THR A 186 -20.13 -44.93 -7.29
C THR A 186 -20.46 -43.46 -7.57
N PRO A 187 -21.16 -42.76 -6.64
CA PRO A 187 -21.73 -41.44 -6.91
C PRO A 187 -20.63 -40.36 -6.98
N PRO A 188 -20.77 -39.33 -7.84
CA PRO A 188 -19.83 -38.23 -7.83
C PRO A 188 -20.01 -37.45 -6.52
N LYS A 189 -18.93 -37.36 -5.75
CA LYS A 189 -18.79 -36.38 -4.67
C LYS A 189 -18.98 -35.00 -5.30
N THR A 190 -20.09 -34.36 -4.96
CA THR A 190 -20.38 -32.96 -5.26
C THR A 190 -19.31 -32.10 -4.59
N HIS A 191 -18.28 -31.71 -5.34
CA HIS A 191 -17.58 -30.48 -5.01
C HIS A 191 -18.52 -29.33 -5.40
N PRO A 192 -18.87 -28.42 -4.47
CA PRO A 192 -19.61 -27.24 -4.86
C PRO A 192 -18.69 -26.41 -5.75
N ALA A 193 -18.98 -26.42 -7.05
CA ALA A 193 -18.38 -25.53 -8.01
C ALA A 193 -18.81 -24.11 -7.64
N VAL A 194 -17.95 -23.39 -6.92
CA VAL A 194 -18.09 -21.95 -6.73
C VAL A 194 -18.06 -21.31 -8.11
N SER A 195 -19.15 -20.67 -8.53
CA SER A 195 -19.24 -19.97 -9.81
C SER A 195 -18.03 -19.03 -9.99
N PRO A 196 -17.37 -18.98 -11.16
CA PRO A 196 -16.19 -18.13 -11.42
C PRO A 196 -16.42 -16.64 -11.06
N ILE A 197 -17.66 -16.17 -11.22
CA ILE A 197 -18.10 -14.81 -10.90
C ILE A 197 -18.10 -14.56 -9.38
N GLY A 198 -18.41 -15.57 -8.56
CA GLY A 198 -18.43 -15.46 -7.10
C GLY A 198 -17.03 -15.31 -6.50
N ALA A 199 -16.05 -16.03 -7.05
CA ALA A 199 -14.64 -15.88 -6.66
C ALA A 199 -14.09 -14.49 -7.04
N ASP A 200 -14.51 -13.95 -8.18
CA ASP A 200 -14.09 -12.62 -8.67
C ASP A 200 -14.69 -11.48 -7.82
N LEU A 201 -15.97 -11.56 -7.48
CA LEU A 201 -16.62 -10.59 -6.58
C LEU A 201 -16.01 -10.60 -5.16
N GLU A 202 -15.61 -11.77 -4.68
CA GLU A 202 -14.97 -11.89 -3.37
C GLU A 202 -13.57 -11.27 -3.35
N MET A 203 -12.75 -11.49 -4.39
CA MET A 203 -11.46 -10.80 -4.51
C MET A 203 -11.64 -9.28 -4.63
N LEU A 204 -12.63 -8.83 -5.40
CA LEU A 204 -12.97 -7.41 -5.53
C LEU A 204 -13.38 -6.77 -4.20
N LYS A 205 -14.06 -7.51 -3.30
CA LYS A 205 -14.37 -7.03 -1.94
C LYS A 205 -13.11 -6.66 -1.16
N TYR A 206 -12.14 -7.58 -1.09
CA TYR A 206 -10.89 -7.35 -0.35
C TYR A 206 -9.99 -6.30 -1.03
N PHE A 207 -9.98 -6.27 -2.35
CA PHE A 207 -9.25 -5.26 -3.12
C PHE A 207 -9.84 -3.85 -2.95
N HIS A 208 -11.17 -3.73 -2.98
CA HIS A 208 -11.87 -2.49 -2.71
C HIS A 208 -11.62 -2.01 -1.28
N HIS A 209 -11.68 -2.91 -0.30
CA HIS A 209 -11.33 -2.60 1.09
C HIS A 209 -9.86 -2.14 1.21
N PHE A 210 -8.95 -2.75 0.45
CA PHE A 210 -7.54 -2.36 0.45
C PHE A 210 -7.37 -0.91 0.00
N THR A 211 -7.88 -0.61 -1.20
CA THR A 211 -7.71 0.68 -1.86
C THR A 211 -8.45 1.82 -1.13
N SER A 212 -9.58 1.52 -0.48
CA SER A 212 -10.43 2.54 0.15
C SER A 212 -10.14 2.75 1.64
N ILE A 213 -9.71 1.71 2.36
CA ILE A 213 -9.60 1.74 3.83
C ILE A 213 -8.23 1.24 4.30
N THR A 214 -7.86 -0.02 4.02
CA THR A 214 -6.64 -0.63 4.60
C THR A 214 -5.37 0.15 4.26
N SER A 215 -5.21 0.60 3.02
CA SER A 215 -4.06 1.39 2.58
C SER A 215 -3.86 2.71 3.34
N LEU A 216 -4.92 3.24 3.96
CA LEU A 216 -4.87 4.44 4.82
C LEU A 216 -4.42 4.12 6.25
N THR A 217 -4.53 2.87 6.68
CA THR A 217 -4.14 2.41 8.03
C THR A 217 -2.74 1.81 8.07
N LEU A 218 -2.08 1.66 6.92
CA LEU A 218 -0.73 1.13 6.82
C LEU A 218 0.35 2.23 6.98
N PRO A 219 1.48 1.90 7.61
CA PRO A 219 2.58 2.85 7.77
C PRO A 219 3.27 3.18 6.44
N GLY A 220 3.72 4.41 6.27
CA GLY A 220 4.45 4.83 5.06
C GLY A 220 5.90 4.35 5.03
N ALA A 221 6.41 4.05 3.83
CA ALA A 221 7.83 3.86 3.59
C ALA A 221 8.51 5.24 3.46
N GLU A 222 9.49 5.51 4.33
CA GLU A 222 10.51 6.58 4.30
C GLU A 222 10.24 7.91 3.55
N TYR A 223 10.28 9.03 4.29
CA TYR A 223 10.68 10.40 3.90
C TYR A 223 10.16 11.03 2.59
N SER A 224 9.08 10.55 1.97
CA SER A 224 8.52 11.21 0.77
C SER A 224 6.99 11.15 0.68
N GLN A 225 6.46 12.04 -0.16
CA GLN A 225 5.06 12.50 -0.22
C GLN A 225 4.01 11.38 -0.08
N SER A 226 3.25 11.47 1.02
CA SER A 226 2.03 10.73 1.35
C SER A 226 2.18 9.20 1.33
N ALA A 227 2.40 8.61 2.51
CA ALA A 227 2.27 7.18 2.79
C ALA A 227 1.05 6.52 2.11
N THR A 228 -0.06 7.27 2.07
CA THR A 228 -1.30 6.93 1.38
C THR A 228 -1.09 6.68 -0.12
N HIS A 229 -0.36 7.55 -0.82
CA HIS A 229 -0.08 7.40 -2.25
C HIS A 229 0.79 6.18 -2.53
N TYR A 230 1.75 5.86 -1.65
CA TYR A 230 2.60 4.69 -1.78
C TYR A 230 1.77 3.39 -1.84
N TRP A 231 0.92 3.15 -0.84
CA TRP A 231 0.10 1.94 -0.79
C TRP A 231 -1.02 1.94 -1.84
N GLN A 232 -1.74 3.05 -2.02
CA GLN A 232 -2.91 3.11 -2.91
C GLN A 232 -2.55 3.08 -4.40
N VAL A 233 -1.38 3.60 -4.77
CA VAL A 233 -1.01 3.77 -6.18
C VAL A 233 0.16 2.88 -6.55
N HIS A 234 1.31 3.02 -5.87
CA HIS A 234 2.53 2.32 -6.27
C HIS A 234 2.42 0.81 -6.03
N VAL A 235 2.11 0.40 -4.80
CA VAL A 235 2.03 -1.03 -4.46
C VAL A 235 0.87 -1.71 -5.19
N VAL A 236 -0.28 -1.04 -5.33
CA VAL A 236 -1.42 -1.54 -6.11
C VAL A 236 -1.06 -1.73 -7.59
N GLN A 237 -0.33 -0.79 -8.20
CA GLN A 237 0.10 -0.93 -9.60
C GLN A 237 0.99 -2.16 -9.81
N GLN A 238 1.90 -2.43 -8.87
CA GLN A 238 2.74 -3.63 -8.90
C GLN A 238 1.88 -4.90 -8.70
N ALA A 239 0.96 -4.88 -7.75
CA ALA A 239 0.07 -6.01 -7.47
C ALA A 239 -0.84 -6.37 -8.65
N LEU A 240 -1.28 -5.39 -9.44
CA LEU A 240 -2.06 -5.65 -10.66
C LEU A 240 -1.29 -6.41 -11.74
N GLN A 241 0.04 -6.42 -11.67
CA GLN A 241 0.92 -7.15 -12.60
C GLN A 241 1.39 -8.49 -12.05
N LEU A 242 1.38 -8.66 -10.72
CA LEU A 242 1.96 -9.81 -10.02
C LEU A 242 0.90 -10.46 -9.12
N GLN A 243 0.44 -11.65 -9.51
CA GLN A 243 -0.63 -12.36 -8.80
C GLN A 243 -0.29 -12.63 -7.33
N TRP A 244 0.94 -13.07 -7.03
CA TRP A 244 1.36 -13.32 -5.65
C TRP A 244 1.32 -12.05 -4.80
N LEU A 245 1.71 -10.91 -5.36
CA LEU A 245 1.69 -9.62 -4.68
C LEU A 245 0.26 -9.11 -4.46
N MET A 246 -0.65 -9.36 -5.42
CA MET A 246 -2.09 -9.14 -5.24
C MET A 246 -2.61 -9.96 -4.06
N CYS A 247 -2.30 -11.26 -3.98
CA CYS A 247 -2.67 -12.07 -2.83
C CYS A 247 -2.13 -11.48 -1.51
N GLY A 248 -0.94 -10.89 -1.51
CA GLY A 248 -0.43 -10.13 -0.37
C GLY A 248 -1.36 -9.00 0.08
N LEU A 249 -1.84 -8.18 -0.85
CA LEU A 249 -2.77 -7.08 -0.54
C LEU A 249 -4.13 -7.59 -0.03
N LEU A 250 -4.65 -8.64 -0.67
CA LEU A 250 -5.92 -9.25 -0.26
C LEU A 250 -5.80 -9.90 1.13
N ALA A 251 -4.65 -10.50 1.44
CA ALA A 251 -4.37 -11.05 2.76
C ALA A 251 -4.36 -9.93 3.82
N ILE A 252 -3.66 -8.81 3.59
CA ILE A 252 -3.69 -7.68 4.54
C ILE A 252 -5.12 -7.18 4.75
N SER A 253 -5.90 -7.03 3.67
CA SER A 253 -7.31 -6.63 3.79
C SER A 253 -8.17 -7.64 4.55
N ALA A 254 -7.97 -8.94 4.33
CA ALA A 254 -8.69 -9.97 5.07
C ALA A 254 -8.34 -9.95 6.55
N GLY A 255 -7.06 -9.78 6.89
CA GLY A 255 -6.61 -9.60 8.27
C GLY A 255 -7.17 -8.34 8.92
N HIS A 256 -7.22 -7.23 8.18
CA HIS A 256 -7.79 -5.97 8.66
C HIS A 256 -9.29 -6.10 8.93
N LEU A 257 -10.05 -6.73 8.03
CA LEU A 257 -11.47 -7.01 8.25
C LEU A 257 -11.70 -7.98 9.41
N ALA A 258 -10.83 -8.97 9.61
CA ALA A 258 -10.89 -9.84 10.79
C ALA A 258 -10.65 -9.06 12.09
N ALA A 259 -9.72 -8.10 12.09
CA ALA A 259 -9.46 -7.24 13.25
C ALA A 259 -10.60 -6.27 13.56
N LEU A 260 -11.39 -5.87 12.55
CA LEU A 260 -12.56 -5.00 12.71
C LEU A 260 -13.88 -5.76 12.98
N ALA A 261 -13.89 -7.10 12.90
CA ALA A 261 -15.10 -7.89 13.03
C ALA A 261 -15.47 -8.11 14.50
N ASP A 262 -16.64 -7.63 14.91
CA ASP A 262 -17.22 -7.88 16.23
C ASP A 262 -17.80 -9.30 16.36
N ASP A 263 -18.29 -9.86 15.24
CA ASP A 263 -18.89 -11.21 15.19
C ASP A 263 -17.81 -12.27 14.93
N THR A 264 -17.73 -13.26 15.82
CA THR A 264 -16.80 -14.40 15.75
C THR A 264 -16.89 -15.16 14.43
N SER A 265 -18.09 -15.35 13.88
CA SER A 265 -18.31 -16.05 12.61
C SER A 265 -17.79 -15.25 11.41
N ILE A 266 -18.01 -13.93 11.40
CA ILE A 266 -17.49 -13.02 10.38
C ILE A 266 -15.96 -12.97 10.46
N ARG A 267 -15.43 -12.87 11.68
CA ARG A 267 -13.99 -12.93 11.94
C ARG A 267 -13.39 -14.25 11.42
N GLN A 268 -14.03 -15.38 11.66
CA GLN A 268 -13.59 -16.69 11.16
C GLN A 268 -13.53 -16.75 9.63
N VAL A 269 -14.55 -16.22 8.94
CA VAL A 269 -14.55 -16.16 7.46
C VAL A 269 -13.35 -15.35 6.96
N HIS A 270 -13.10 -14.18 7.56
CA HIS A 270 -11.97 -13.33 7.18
C HIS A 270 -10.61 -13.96 7.51
N CYS A 271 -10.47 -14.64 8.65
CA CYS A 271 -9.27 -15.41 8.98
C CYS A 271 -9.00 -16.53 7.98
N GLY A 272 -10.04 -17.28 7.57
CA GLY A 272 -9.90 -18.31 6.53
C GLY A 272 -9.39 -17.74 5.20
N ARG A 273 -9.87 -16.56 4.81
CA ARG A 273 -9.39 -15.85 3.62
C ARG A 273 -7.99 -15.29 3.77
N PHE A 274 -7.65 -14.75 4.93
CA PHE A 274 -6.29 -14.33 5.26
C PHE A 274 -5.30 -15.46 5.04
N VAL A 275 -5.58 -16.65 5.61
CA VAL A 275 -4.74 -17.85 5.46
C VAL A 275 -4.58 -18.27 3.99
N GLN A 276 -5.69 -18.29 3.25
CA GLN A 276 -5.69 -18.67 1.84
C GLN A 276 -4.80 -17.75 1.00
N PHE A 277 -4.99 -16.43 1.13
CA PHE A 277 -4.21 -15.45 0.38
C PHE A 277 -2.75 -15.40 0.84
N LEU A 278 -2.48 -15.54 2.14
CA LEU A 278 -1.14 -15.62 2.70
C LEU A 278 -0.35 -16.77 2.09
N ARG A 279 -0.95 -17.97 1.97
CA ARG A 279 -0.29 -19.13 1.37
C ARG A 279 0.15 -18.86 -0.08
N THR A 280 -0.74 -18.28 -0.89
CA THR A 280 -0.42 -17.94 -2.29
C THR A 280 0.64 -16.86 -2.39
N PHE A 281 0.59 -15.85 -1.51
CA PHE A 281 1.64 -14.83 -1.42
C PHE A 281 3.00 -15.46 -1.07
N SER A 282 3.07 -16.31 -0.04
CA SER A 282 4.33 -16.92 0.42
C SER A 282 4.98 -17.76 -0.66
N MET A 283 4.21 -18.59 -1.39
CA MET A 283 4.76 -19.41 -2.48
C MET A 283 5.42 -18.55 -3.57
N GLY A 284 4.76 -17.46 -3.99
CA GLY A 284 5.33 -16.55 -5.00
C GLY A 284 6.47 -15.68 -4.48
N TRP A 285 6.43 -15.31 -3.18
CA TRP A 285 7.52 -14.59 -2.53
C TRP A 285 8.81 -15.42 -2.50
N GLU A 286 8.74 -16.68 -2.05
CA GLU A 286 9.89 -17.57 -2.01
C GLU A 286 10.47 -17.87 -3.39
N GLU A 287 9.62 -18.03 -4.41
CA GLU A 287 10.06 -18.21 -5.80
C GLU A 287 10.81 -16.98 -6.31
N THR A 288 10.33 -15.79 -5.95
CA THR A 288 10.98 -14.51 -6.28
C THR A 288 12.32 -14.35 -5.54
N GLU A 289 12.43 -14.82 -4.29
CA GLU A 289 13.69 -14.81 -3.54
C GLU A 289 14.73 -15.78 -4.10
N ARG A 290 14.30 -16.95 -4.57
CA ARG A 290 15.19 -17.95 -5.23
C ARG A 290 15.67 -17.50 -6.61
N GLY A 291 14.91 -16.66 -7.31
CA GLY A 291 15.30 -16.03 -8.57
C GLY A 291 16.33 -14.91 -8.36
N LEU A 292 17.58 -15.29 -8.10
CA LEU A 292 18.66 -14.43 -7.57
C LEU A 292 19.16 -13.27 -8.47
N ASP A 293 18.50 -12.90 -9.57
CA ASP A 293 18.95 -11.80 -10.45
C ASP A 293 17.83 -10.80 -10.79
N ALA A 294 17.57 -9.87 -9.88
CA ALA A 294 16.70 -8.72 -10.16
C ALA A 294 17.43 -7.66 -11.01
N VAL A 295 17.56 -7.92 -12.32
CA VAL A 295 18.20 -7.00 -13.28
C VAL A 295 17.31 -5.77 -13.58
N SER A 296 15.98 -5.91 -13.44
CA SER A 296 15.00 -4.85 -13.73
C SER A 296 14.64 -4.01 -12.50
N THR A 297 14.44 -2.71 -12.69
CA THR A 297 13.93 -1.78 -11.67
C THR A 297 12.56 -2.20 -11.13
N VAL A 298 11.68 -2.73 -11.99
CA VAL A 298 10.34 -3.21 -11.62
C VAL A 298 10.43 -4.40 -10.65
N ALA A 299 11.39 -5.32 -10.89
CA ALA A 299 11.60 -6.47 -10.00
C ALA A 299 12.11 -6.05 -8.62
N LYS A 300 12.98 -5.03 -8.55
CA LYS A 300 13.46 -4.46 -7.28
C LYS A 300 12.35 -3.79 -6.48
N GLU A 301 11.49 -3.01 -7.14
CA GLU A 301 10.34 -2.38 -6.50
C GLU A 301 9.31 -3.40 -6.00
N ALA A 302 9.02 -4.44 -6.79
CA ALA A 302 8.15 -5.53 -6.38
C ALA A 302 8.73 -6.32 -5.19
N LYS A 303 10.05 -6.56 -5.18
CA LYS A 303 10.74 -7.19 -4.04
C LYS A 303 10.64 -6.33 -2.78
N LYS A 304 10.88 -5.02 -2.89
CA LYS A 304 10.70 -4.08 -1.77
C LYS A 304 9.28 -4.13 -1.20
N ALA A 305 8.26 -4.05 -2.07
CA ALA A 305 6.86 -4.11 -1.68
C ALA A 305 6.50 -5.45 -1.02
N GLY A 306 6.95 -6.57 -1.60
CA GLY A 306 6.74 -7.89 -1.03
C GLY A 306 7.40 -8.06 0.34
N GLY A 307 8.62 -7.54 0.53
CA GLY A 307 9.30 -7.54 1.83
C GLY A 307 8.54 -6.78 2.93
N GLN A 308 7.91 -5.65 2.57
CA GLN A 308 7.06 -4.91 3.50
C GLN A 308 5.75 -5.64 3.79
N ILE A 309 5.14 -6.24 2.77
CA ILE A 309 3.90 -7.01 2.90
C ILE A 309 4.13 -8.23 3.79
N ILE A 310 5.21 -9.01 3.60
CA ILE A 310 5.48 -10.18 4.46
C ILE A 310 5.66 -9.77 5.92
N CYS A 311 6.30 -8.62 6.20
CA CYS A 311 6.43 -8.11 7.56
C CYS A 311 5.08 -7.80 8.20
N ILE A 312 4.20 -7.09 7.47
CA ILE A 312 2.83 -6.83 7.95
C ILE A 312 2.08 -8.14 8.16
N LEU A 313 2.12 -9.05 7.18
CA LEU A 313 1.40 -10.32 7.24
C LEU A 313 1.85 -11.22 8.39
N ARG A 314 3.16 -11.24 8.71
CA ARG A 314 3.67 -11.93 9.91
C ARG A 314 3.11 -11.32 11.19
N CYS A 315 3.04 -9.99 11.27
CA CYS A 315 2.42 -9.32 12.42
C CYS A 315 0.93 -9.67 12.56
N VAL A 316 0.18 -9.57 11.45
CA VAL A 316 -1.26 -9.96 11.40
C VAL A 316 -1.46 -11.41 11.80
N TYR A 317 -0.61 -12.32 11.30
CA TYR A 317 -0.67 -13.73 11.64
C TYR A 317 -0.58 -13.93 13.15
N TRP A 318 0.38 -13.28 13.82
CA TRP A 318 0.55 -13.42 15.26
C TRP A 318 -0.63 -12.84 16.05
N VAL A 319 -1.20 -11.71 15.62
CA VAL A 319 -2.41 -11.15 16.24
C VAL A 319 -3.59 -12.13 16.14
N LEU A 320 -3.72 -12.84 15.02
CA LEU A 320 -4.83 -13.77 14.76
C LEU A 320 -4.55 -15.20 15.22
N ALA A 321 -3.32 -15.54 15.63
CA ALA A 321 -2.87 -16.92 15.85
C ALA A 321 -3.68 -17.65 16.92
N GLU A 322 -3.93 -17.00 18.07
CA GLU A 322 -4.74 -17.57 19.16
C GLU A 322 -6.14 -17.96 18.66
N PHE A 323 -6.79 -17.05 17.91
CA PHE A 323 -8.11 -17.31 17.37
C PHE A 323 -8.11 -18.39 16.28
N MET A 324 -7.08 -18.45 15.43
CA MET A 324 -6.97 -19.47 14.38
C MET A 324 -6.66 -20.87 14.93
N LEU A 325 -5.94 -20.96 16.05
CA LEU A 325 -5.67 -22.20 16.78
C LEU A 325 -6.96 -22.84 17.28
N ASP A 326 -7.83 -22.06 17.92
CA ASP A 326 -9.12 -22.52 18.44
C ASP A 326 -10.05 -23.06 17.33
N GLN A 327 -9.84 -22.61 16.09
CA GLN A 327 -10.63 -23.00 14.92
C GLN A 327 -9.93 -24.04 14.03
N GLY A 328 -8.77 -24.57 14.42
CA GLY A 328 -8.05 -25.62 13.67
C GLY A 328 -7.55 -25.20 12.28
N THR A 329 -7.38 -23.89 12.04
CA THR A 329 -7.07 -23.33 10.69
C THR A 329 -5.61 -22.85 10.58
N LEU A 330 -4.74 -23.21 11.52
CA LEU A 330 -3.40 -22.62 11.65
C LEU A 330 -2.45 -23.03 10.50
N PRO A 331 -1.88 -22.07 9.74
CA PRO A 331 -0.81 -22.33 8.77
C PRO A 331 0.54 -22.66 9.43
N GLU A 332 1.31 -23.57 8.84
CA GLU A 332 2.69 -23.91 9.23
C GLU A 332 3.72 -22.87 8.73
N MET A 333 3.50 -21.58 9.01
CA MET A 333 4.28 -20.49 8.39
C MET A 333 5.06 -19.61 9.37
N ALA A 334 4.65 -19.52 10.64
CA ALA A 334 5.30 -18.58 11.57
C ALA A 334 6.00 -19.31 12.71
N ALA A 335 7.26 -18.93 12.93
CA ALA A 335 7.92 -19.16 14.20
C ALA A 335 7.03 -18.63 15.35
N PRO A 336 7.14 -19.22 16.56
CA PRO A 336 6.47 -18.70 17.74
C PRO A 336 6.69 -17.20 17.87
N LEU A 337 5.70 -16.48 18.41
CA LEU A 337 5.81 -15.06 18.69
C LEU A 337 6.90 -14.85 19.76
N HIS A 338 8.15 -14.77 19.31
CA HIS A 338 9.34 -14.56 20.14
C HIS A 338 9.86 -13.15 19.93
N ILE A 339 10.41 -12.52 20.98
CA ILE A 339 10.98 -11.17 20.93
C ILE A 339 11.90 -10.94 19.72
N HIS A 340 12.78 -11.90 19.43
CA HIS A 340 13.70 -11.80 18.29
C HIS A 340 12.97 -11.81 16.93
N SER A 341 11.95 -12.67 16.79
CA SER A 341 11.10 -12.73 15.60
C SER A 341 10.35 -11.41 15.36
N ILE A 342 9.88 -10.77 16.44
CA ILE A 342 9.21 -9.46 16.38
C ILE A 342 10.20 -8.39 15.90
N ILE A 343 11.35 -8.27 16.56
CA ILE A 343 12.37 -7.26 16.23
C ILE A 343 12.83 -7.40 14.78
N THR A 344 13.15 -8.62 14.35
CA THR A 344 13.60 -8.89 12.98
C THR A 344 12.51 -8.59 11.95
N THR A 345 11.26 -8.96 12.24
CA THR A 345 10.12 -8.66 11.36
C THR A 345 9.87 -7.16 11.23
N ILE A 346 9.89 -6.40 12.33
CA ILE A 346 9.69 -4.95 12.29
C ILE A 346 10.86 -4.26 11.55
N ARG A 347 12.11 -4.69 11.78
CA ARG A 347 13.28 -4.18 11.04
C ARG A 347 13.20 -4.45 9.54
N GLY A 348 12.76 -5.66 9.16
CA GLY A 348 12.61 -6.06 7.75
C GLY A 348 11.66 -5.16 6.96
N PHE A 349 10.74 -4.46 7.61
CA PHE A 349 9.85 -3.52 6.94
C PHE A 349 10.59 -2.29 6.37
N SER A 350 11.58 -1.76 7.08
CA SER A 350 12.36 -0.61 6.62
C SER A 350 13.50 -1.02 5.69
N THR A 351 14.12 -2.17 5.94
CA THR A 351 15.21 -2.72 5.12
C THR A 351 14.82 -4.07 4.50
N PRO A 352 13.87 -4.11 3.54
CA PRO A 352 13.36 -5.37 2.98
C PRO A 352 14.41 -6.16 2.19
N ASP A 353 15.51 -5.53 1.77
CA ASP A 353 16.64 -6.22 1.12
C ASP A 353 17.43 -7.14 2.06
N ARG A 354 17.17 -7.11 3.38
CA ARG A 354 17.89 -7.86 4.41
C ARG A 354 17.02 -8.86 5.19
N LEU A 355 15.87 -9.32 4.66
CA LEU A 355 15.13 -10.40 5.33
C LEU A 355 16.02 -11.67 5.37
N PRO A 356 16.43 -12.18 6.55
CA PRO A 356 17.21 -13.40 6.60
C PRO A 356 16.30 -14.61 6.40
N CYS A 357 16.69 -15.54 5.52
CA CYS A 357 16.26 -16.93 5.63
C CYS A 357 16.72 -17.47 7.00
N ALA A 358 16.03 -18.49 7.52
CA ALA A 358 16.13 -19.00 8.90
C ALA A 358 17.51 -19.52 9.38
N ALA A 359 18.62 -19.24 8.66
CA ALA A 359 19.95 -19.75 8.97
C ALA A 359 21.11 -18.73 8.86
N ASP A 360 20.90 -17.46 8.50
CA ASP A 360 22.05 -16.57 8.24
C ASP A 360 22.40 -15.63 9.39
N THR A 361 23.69 -15.67 9.72
CA THR A 361 24.35 -14.95 10.82
C THR A 361 24.57 -13.48 10.44
N LEU A 362 24.37 -12.59 11.41
CA LEU A 362 24.47 -11.12 11.29
C LEU A 362 25.75 -10.69 10.56
N SER A 363 25.60 -9.90 9.49
CA SER A 363 26.71 -9.24 8.78
C SER A 363 26.78 -7.75 9.09
N ASP A 364 28.02 -7.37 9.40
CA ASP A 364 28.64 -6.11 9.83
C ASP A 364 28.11 -4.85 9.13
N GLY A 365 27.41 -4.00 9.90
CA GLY A 365 27.05 -2.65 9.51
C GLY A 365 27.72 -1.65 10.45
N ALA A 366 28.81 -1.01 9.98
CA ALA A 366 29.56 0.02 10.69
C ALA A 366 28.66 1.18 11.17
N GLY A 367 28.09 1.04 12.37
CA GLY A 367 27.40 2.09 13.10
C GLY A 367 28.42 2.91 13.88
N GLN A 368 28.45 4.23 13.66
CA GLN A 368 29.25 5.16 14.46
C GLN A 368 28.94 4.98 15.95
N GLY A 369 29.89 4.45 16.71
CA GLY A 369 29.75 4.24 18.15
C GLY A 369 29.52 5.57 18.87
N ALA A 370 28.35 5.73 19.49
CA ALA A 370 28.07 6.87 20.35
C ALA A 370 28.96 6.79 21.61
N THR A 371 29.58 7.90 22.00
CA THR A 371 30.39 7.97 23.21
C THR A 371 29.49 8.15 24.44
N PHE A 372 29.95 7.69 25.61
CA PHE A 372 29.23 7.81 26.89
C PHE A 372 28.75 9.25 27.16
N THR A 373 29.63 10.22 26.91
CA THR A 373 29.34 11.65 27.06
C THR A 373 28.22 12.12 26.13
N GLN A 374 28.14 11.59 24.91
CA GLN A 374 27.09 11.95 23.97
C GLN A 374 25.73 11.41 24.42
N ALA A 375 25.66 10.15 24.85
CA ALA A 375 24.42 9.55 25.34
C ALA A 375 23.90 10.28 26.59
N MET A 376 24.77 10.61 27.54
CA MET A 376 24.39 11.37 28.75
C MET A 376 23.98 12.81 28.43
N ARG A 377 24.64 13.47 27.47
CA ARG A 377 24.26 14.83 27.05
C ARG A 377 22.83 14.89 26.53
N VAL A 378 22.44 13.95 25.67
CA VAL A 378 21.07 13.86 25.13
C VAL A 378 20.05 13.74 26.26
N LEU A 379 20.32 12.92 27.28
CA LEU A 379 19.42 12.73 28.41
C LEU A 379 19.29 13.98 29.29
N GLU A 380 20.38 14.71 29.53
CA GLU A 380 20.36 15.94 30.33
C GLU A 380 19.74 17.12 29.58
N GLU A 381 19.97 17.25 28.26
CA GLU A 381 19.33 18.26 27.41
C GLU A 381 17.80 18.13 27.42
N VAL A 382 17.31 16.89 27.29
CA VAL A 382 15.87 16.59 27.27
C VAL A 382 15.23 16.77 28.66
N LYS A 383 15.98 16.48 29.73
CA LYS A 383 15.51 16.73 31.10
C LYS A 383 15.28 18.23 31.35
N GLY A 384 16.21 19.09 30.92
CA GLY A 384 16.11 20.54 31.08
C GLY A 384 14.98 21.20 30.28
N THR A 385 14.61 20.65 29.12
CA THR A 385 13.47 21.16 28.32
C THR A 385 12.11 20.74 28.91
N SER A 386 12.04 19.58 29.58
CA SER A 386 10.81 19.12 30.24
C SER A 386 10.39 19.96 31.46
N GLU A 387 11.37 20.55 32.16
CA GLU A 387 11.13 21.39 33.35
C GLU A 387 10.68 22.82 33.00
N THR A 388 10.99 23.30 31.79
CA THR A 388 10.74 24.69 31.38
C THR A 388 9.48 24.88 30.53
N GLY A 389 8.84 23.80 30.04
CA GLY A 389 7.71 23.89 29.13
C GLY A 389 6.64 22.83 29.36
N ARG A 390 5.76 23.00 30.37
CA ARG A 390 4.45 22.31 30.44
C ARG A 390 3.49 23.00 31.43
N ALA A 391 3.00 24.17 31.04
CA ALA A 391 1.78 24.74 31.59
C ALA A 391 0.71 24.76 30.47
N GLY A 392 -0.17 23.76 30.48
CA GLY A 392 -1.40 23.76 29.68
C GLY A 392 -1.46 22.74 28.55
N ASP A 393 -1.76 21.47 28.87
CA ASP A 393 -2.84 20.73 28.19
C ASP A 393 -3.15 19.42 28.96
N SER A 394 -4.17 19.44 29.82
CA SER A 394 -4.50 18.35 30.74
C SER A 394 -5.44 17.32 30.11
N SER A 395 -4.89 16.43 29.28
CA SER A 395 -5.55 15.21 28.82
C SER A 395 -4.99 13.98 29.56
N PRO A 396 -5.82 13.02 30.03
CA PRO A 396 -5.35 11.81 30.72
C PRO A 396 -4.30 11.01 29.94
N ARG A 397 -4.41 11.00 28.59
CA ARG A 397 -3.44 10.32 27.70
C ARG A 397 -2.06 10.99 27.69
N ASN A 398 -2.01 12.31 27.85
CA ASN A 398 -0.75 13.06 27.91
C ASN A 398 -0.03 12.81 29.25
N ASN A 399 -0.78 12.57 30.33
CA ASN A 399 -0.23 12.28 31.65
C ASN A 399 0.51 10.94 31.69
N THR A 400 -0.06 9.87 31.12
CA THR A 400 0.61 8.55 31.06
C THR A 400 1.87 8.58 30.20
N ALA A 401 1.82 9.24 29.04
CA ALA A 401 3.00 9.40 28.18
C ALA A 401 4.10 10.24 28.87
N SER A 402 3.72 11.29 29.60
CA SER A 402 4.65 12.08 30.41
C SER A 402 5.29 11.28 31.54
N ALA A 403 4.51 10.42 32.21
CA ALA A 403 5.03 9.56 33.28
C ALA A 403 6.02 8.52 32.75
N LEU A 404 5.72 7.88 31.61
CA LEU A 404 6.62 6.93 30.95
C LEU A 404 7.91 7.61 30.46
N PHE A 405 7.80 8.83 29.93
CA PHE A 405 8.95 9.60 29.49
C PHE A 405 9.88 9.97 30.66
N ASN A 406 9.32 10.45 31.78
CA ASN A 406 10.08 10.73 33.00
C ASN A 406 10.74 9.46 33.59
N ARG A 407 10.07 8.31 33.46
CA ARG A 407 10.63 7.01 33.85
C ARG A 407 11.84 6.61 32.99
N ILE A 408 11.83 6.91 31.70
CA ILE A 408 12.96 6.63 30.80
C ILE A 408 14.14 7.55 31.10
N LEU A 409 13.91 8.84 31.38
CA LEU A 409 14.98 9.77 31.76
C LEU A 409 15.66 9.37 33.08
N THR A 410 14.91 8.77 34.01
CA THR A 410 15.44 8.28 35.30
C THR A 410 15.92 6.83 35.25
N LEU A 411 15.70 6.12 34.13
CA LEU A 411 16.02 4.70 33.98
C LEU A 411 17.52 4.40 34.15
N PRO A 412 18.47 5.18 33.60
CA PRO A 412 19.90 4.93 33.81
C PRO A 412 20.30 4.86 35.29
N TYR A 413 19.79 5.78 36.10
CA TYR A 413 20.07 5.84 37.53
C TYR A 413 19.47 4.64 38.26
N ARG A 414 18.20 4.29 37.97
CA ARG A 414 17.52 3.13 38.55
C ARG A 414 18.19 1.80 38.17
N MET A 415 18.67 1.70 36.93
CA MET A 415 19.44 0.54 36.47
C MET A 415 20.79 0.45 37.19
N ALA A 416 21.50 1.57 37.38
CA ALA A 416 22.76 1.58 38.12
C ALA A 416 22.58 1.17 39.59
N GLU A 417 21.51 1.62 40.24
CA GLU A 417 21.16 1.18 41.61
C GLU A 417 20.81 -0.31 41.68
N THR A 418 20.10 -0.82 40.68
CA THR A 418 19.60 -2.20 40.68
C THR A 418 20.66 -3.22 40.30
N PHE A 419 21.47 -2.94 39.28
CA PHE A 419 22.50 -3.86 38.78
C PHE A 419 23.88 -3.62 39.42
N GLY A 420 24.06 -2.51 40.14
CA GLY A 420 25.29 -2.20 40.84
C GLY A 420 26.46 -1.88 39.89
N LYS A 421 27.67 -2.26 40.29
CA LYS A 421 28.88 -1.96 39.52
C LYS A 421 28.90 -2.80 38.24
N PRO A 422 29.01 -2.17 37.05
CA PRO A 422 28.97 -2.88 35.79
C PRO A 422 30.22 -3.75 35.58
N GLU A 423 29.99 -4.97 35.08
CA GLU A 423 31.05 -5.91 34.71
C GLU A 423 31.76 -5.48 33.41
N SER A 424 31.01 -4.86 32.49
CA SER A 424 31.46 -4.42 31.18
C SER A 424 31.06 -2.97 30.93
N ALA A 425 32.06 -2.12 30.65
CA ALA A 425 31.82 -0.73 30.24
C ALA A 425 31.12 -0.64 28.87
N GLU A 426 31.37 -1.62 27.99
CA GLU A 426 30.75 -1.71 26.67
C GLU A 426 29.25 -1.98 26.77
N ASP A 427 28.83 -2.85 27.71
CA ASP A 427 27.42 -3.18 27.94
C ASP A 427 26.65 -1.97 28.46
N VAL A 428 27.27 -1.23 29.39
CA VAL A 428 26.72 0.03 29.90
C VAL A 428 26.59 1.06 28.80
N LEU A 429 27.61 1.21 27.96
CA LEU A 429 27.56 2.18 26.87
C LEU A 429 26.47 1.83 25.85
N ALA A 430 26.33 0.55 25.50
CA ALA A 430 25.31 0.09 24.58
C ALA A 430 23.89 0.29 25.13
N THR A 431 23.66 -0.01 26.40
CA THR A 431 22.36 0.21 27.06
C THR A 431 22.03 1.70 27.20
N LEU A 432 22.99 2.55 27.61
CA LEU A 432 22.79 4.00 27.66
C LEU A 432 22.50 4.61 26.29
N SER A 433 23.21 4.17 25.26
CA SER A 433 22.98 4.63 23.88
C SER A 433 21.58 4.23 23.40
N ALA A 434 21.11 3.03 23.76
CA ALA A 434 19.76 2.57 23.44
C ALA A 434 18.68 3.38 24.19
N ILE A 435 18.92 3.78 25.44
CA ILE A 435 18.02 4.66 26.20
C ILE A 435 17.99 6.07 25.58
N ALA A 436 19.13 6.65 25.25
CA ALA A 436 19.19 7.96 24.58
C ALA A 436 18.45 7.93 23.23
N ALA A 437 18.67 6.89 22.42
CA ALA A 437 17.93 6.71 21.18
C ALA A 437 16.42 6.55 21.40
N LEU A 438 15.99 5.93 22.52
CA LEU A 438 14.58 5.78 22.86
C LEU A 438 13.91 7.13 23.12
N VAL A 439 14.61 8.01 23.85
CA VAL A 439 14.17 9.37 24.13
C VAL A 439 14.00 10.15 22.82
N GLU A 440 15.02 10.19 21.96
CA GLU A 440 14.94 10.87 20.66
C GLU A 440 13.81 10.33 19.77
N CYS A 441 13.66 9.01 19.70
CA CYS A 441 12.64 8.39 18.84
C CYS A 441 11.22 8.64 19.36
N SER A 442 11.07 8.88 20.66
CA SER A 442 9.77 9.23 21.23
C SER A 442 9.27 10.58 20.73
N GLU A 443 10.12 11.59 20.60
CA GLU A 443 9.71 12.90 20.05
C GLU A 443 9.12 12.76 18.64
N THR A 444 9.74 11.90 17.82
CA THR A 444 9.22 11.56 16.48
C THR A 444 7.89 10.79 16.57
N SER A 445 7.78 9.84 17.50
CA SER A 445 6.60 9.00 17.71
C SER A 445 5.36 9.76 18.20
N PHE A 446 5.58 10.83 18.99
CA PHE A 446 4.53 11.68 19.56
C PHE A 446 4.25 12.95 18.73
N SER A 447 4.83 13.06 17.54
CA SER A 447 4.52 14.11 16.55
C SER A 447 3.04 14.04 16.09
N PRO A 448 2.42 15.15 15.62
CA PRO A 448 0.99 15.22 15.29
C PRO A 448 0.50 14.26 14.18
N SER A 449 1.40 13.63 13.41
CA SER A 449 1.03 12.58 12.45
C SER A 449 0.77 11.27 13.20
N GLU A 450 -0.50 10.99 13.52
CA GLU A 450 -0.87 9.95 14.50
C GLU A 450 -0.32 8.54 14.15
N VAL A 451 -0.67 7.97 13.00
CA VAL A 451 -0.23 6.60 12.63
C VAL A 451 1.23 6.59 12.17
N GLY A 452 1.58 7.51 11.25
CA GLY A 452 2.88 7.52 10.57
C GLY A 452 4.03 7.88 11.48
N GLY A 453 3.85 8.89 12.35
CA GLY A 453 4.83 9.27 13.37
C GLY A 453 5.05 8.15 14.38
N ALA A 454 3.96 7.59 14.92
CA ALA A 454 4.02 6.52 15.91
C ALA A 454 4.82 5.30 15.41
N TRP A 455 4.50 4.81 14.21
CA TRP A 455 5.25 3.75 13.55
C TRP A 455 6.71 4.13 13.29
N LEU A 456 6.94 5.31 12.70
CA LEU A 456 8.29 5.75 12.33
C LEU A 456 9.22 5.81 13.55
N GLY A 457 8.76 6.39 14.67
CA GLY A 457 9.55 6.43 15.90
C GLY A 457 9.88 5.03 16.42
N MET A 458 8.89 4.13 16.43
CA MET A 458 9.08 2.74 16.86
C MET A 458 10.15 2.00 16.04
N VAL A 459 10.08 2.10 14.71
CA VAL A 459 11.03 1.41 13.82
C VAL A 459 12.41 2.09 13.80
N THR A 460 12.44 3.42 13.82
CA THR A 460 13.71 4.19 13.82
C THR A 460 14.58 3.84 15.02
N TRP A 461 13.98 3.58 16.19
CA TRP A 461 14.73 3.12 17.36
C TRP A 461 15.49 1.82 17.07
N LEU A 462 14.83 0.84 16.45
CA LEU A 462 15.45 -0.44 16.11
C LEU A 462 16.61 -0.30 15.11
N SER A 463 16.64 0.78 14.31
CA SER A 463 17.74 1.10 13.40
C SER A 463 18.85 1.91 14.07
N LYS A 464 18.55 2.66 15.14
CA LYS A 464 19.53 3.49 15.88
C LYS A 464 20.27 2.75 16.99
N VAL A 465 19.71 1.67 17.53
CA VAL A 465 20.34 0.92 18.63
C VAL A 465 21.67 0.28 18.18
N PRO A 466 22.73 0.31 19.01
CA PRO A 466 24.01 -0.31 18.66
C PRO A 466 23.91 -1.81 18.40
N GLU A 467 24.79 -2.36 17.55
CA GLU A 467 24.86 -3.80 17.30
C GLU A 467 25.14 -4.59 18.59
N HIS A 468 26.01 -4.09 19.46
CA HIS A 468 26.28 -4.70 20.77
C HIS A 468 25.02 -4.80 21.64
N PHE A 469 24.13 -3.80 21.59
CA PHE A 469 22.85 -3.88 22.31
C PHE A 469 21.97 -5.04 21.78
N ASN A 470 21.96 -5.26 20.46
CA ASN A 470 21.25 -6.40 19.87
C ASN A 470 21.84 -7.74 20.28
N PHE A 471 23.17 -7.81 20.39
CA PHE A 471 23.85 -8.98 20.94
C PHE A 471 23.41 -9.24 22.39
N LEU A 472 23.36 -8.22 23.25
CA LEU A 472 22.89 -8.35 24.64
C LEU A 472 21.43 -8.82 24.74
N VAL A 473 20.53 -8.28 23.91
CA VAL A 473 19.13 -8.74 23.83
C VAL A 473 19.07 -10.21 23.43
N SER A 474 19.89 -10.64 22.47
CA SER A 474 19.92 -12.03 21.98
C SER A 474 20.47 -13.01 23.03
N ARG A 475 21.26 -12.51 23.99
CA ARG A 475 21.76 -13.24 25.15
C ARG A 475 20.85 -13.15 26.37
N TYR A 476 19.68 -12.52 26.26
CA TYR A 476 18.75 -12.26 27.37
C TYR A 476 19.39 -11.52 28.55
N ASN A 477 20.32 -10.61 28.27
CA ASN A 477 20.93 -9.78 29.30
C ASN A 477 19.83 -8.96 30.02
N PRO A 478 19.71 -9.03 31.36
CA PRO A 478 18.62 -8.36 32.09
C PRO A 478 18.55 -6.85 31.85
N ALA A 479 19.69 -6.16 31.81
CA ALA A 479 19.73 -4.71 31.59
C ALA A 479 19.23 -4.35 30.19
N ALA A 480 19.62 -5.10 29.15
CA ALA A 480 19.13 -4.89 27.80
C ALA A 480 17.62 -5.20 27.66
N LEU A 481 17.14 -6.27 28.32
CA LEU A 481 15.71 -6.60 28.34
C LEU A 481 14.87 -5.54 29.03
N VAL A 482 15.36 -4.91 30.10
CA VAL A 482 14.66 -3.78 30.75
C VAL A 482 14.51 -2.61 29.79
N VAL A 483 15.56 -2.24 29.04
CA VAL A 483 15.48 -1.17 28.03
C VAL A 483 14.49 -1.53 26.92
N LEU A 484 14.50 -2.79 26.46
CA LEU A 484 13.55 -3.28 25.46
C LEU A 484 12.10 -3.26 25.97
N ALA A 485 11.86 -3.55 27.26
CA ALA A 485 10.54 -3.44 27.88
C ALA A 485 10.03 -1.99 27.84
N HIS A 486 10.90 -1.01 28.08
CA HIS A 486 10.53 0.40 27.96
C HIS A 486 10.26 0.82 26.51
N TRP A 487 11.00 0.27 25.54
CA TRP A 487 10.68 0.45 24.12
C TRP A 487 9.28 -0.10 23.78
N ALA A 488 8.93 -1.29 24.27
CA ALA A 488 7.62 -1.87 24.05
C ALA A 488 6.51 -1.02 24.70
N ALA A 489 6.67 -0.69 25.98
CA ALA A 489 5.69 0.07 26.75
C ALA A 489 5.47 1.50 26.22
N LEU A 490 6.50 2.12 25.65
CA LEU A 490 6.40 3.47 25.10
C LEU A 490 6.05 3.46 23.61
N LEU A 491 6.91 2.91 22.75
CA LEU A 491 6.80 3.07 21.30
C LEU A 491 5.88 2.04 20.65
N VAL A 492 5.95 0.77 21.05
CA VAL A 492 5.04 -0.26 20.52
C VAL A 492 3.62 0.01 20.97
N LYS A 493 3.41 0.34 22.25
CA LYS A 493 2.08 0.71 22.77
C LYS A 493 1.52 1.95 22.10
N ARG A 494 2.37 2.94 21.81
CA ARG A 494 1.96 4.13 21.06
C ARG A 494 1.51 3.76 19.65
N ALA A 495 2.28 2.95 18.92
CA ALA A 495 1.93 2.50 17.57
C ALA A 495 0.62 1.69 17.55
N GLU A 496 0.46 0.77 18.50
CA GLU A 496 -0.77 -0.01 18.73
C GLU A 496 -1.99 0.91 18.92
N ASN A 497 -1.88 1.90 19.81
CA ASN A 497 -2.96 2.85 20.11
C ASN A 497 -3.25 3.86 18.99
N CYS A 498 -2.31 4.08 18.06
CA CYS A 498 -2.45 5.03 16.95
C CYS A 498 -3.01 4.38 15.68
N GLY A 499 -3.48 3.14 15.73
CA GLY A 499 -4.15 2.49 14.60
C GLY A 499 -3.29 1.48 13.84
N CYS A 500 -2.10 1.11 14.33
CA CYS A 500 -1.37 -0.06 13.83
C CYS A 500 -2.04 -1.35 14.32
N TRP A 501 -3.22 -1.65 13.81
CA TRP A 501 -4.08 -2.79 14.20
C TRP A 501 -3.36 -4.15 14.14
N PHE A 502 -2.40 -4.30 13.23
CA PHE A 502 -1.59 -5.51 13.08
C PHE A 502 -0.53 -5.68 14.20
N LEU A 503 -0.40 -4.73 15.12
CA LEU A 503 0.42 -4.84 16.34
C LEU A 503 -0.42 -5.05 17.61
N SER A 504 -1.74 -5.26 17.49
CA SER A 504 -2.62 -5.43 18.64
C SER A 504 -2.12 -6.54 19.57
N GLY A 505 -1.95 -6.23 20.86
CA GLY A 505 -1.45 -7.17 21.86
C GLY A 505 0.07 -7.36 21.90
N PHE A 506 0.84 -6.77 20.98
CA PHE A 506 2.30 -6.94 20.95
C PHE A 506 2.98 -6.40 22.20
N THR A 507 2.53 -5.24 22.69
CA THR A 507 3.08 -4.66 23.92
C THR A 507 3.01 -5.65 25.07
N LYS A 508 1.82 -6.22 25.30
CA LYS A 508 1.58 -7.19 26.38
C LYS A 508 2.43 -8.45 26.17
N ALA A 509 2.46 -8.97 24.96
CA ALA A 509 3.19 -10.20 24.66
C ALA A 509 4.72 -10.05 24.82
N ILE A 510 5.28 -8.91 24.40
CA ILE A 510 6.71 -8.61 24.60
C ILE A 510 7.02 -8.47 26.10
N LEU A 511 6.20 -7.71 26.84
CA LEU A 511 6.44 -7.49 28.27
C LEU A 511 6.34 -8.78 29.09
N LEU A 512 5.39 -9.66 28.78
CA LEU A 512 5.26 -10.97 29.44
C LEU A 512 6.49 -11.84 29.17
N GLN A 513 6.93 -11.94 27.92
CA GLN A 513 8.15 -12.70 27.58
C GLN A 513 9.39 -12.14 28.28
N ILE A 514 9.49 -10.81 28.44
CA ILE A 514 10.60 -10.21 29.18
C ILE A 514 10.49 -10.57 30.67
N ALA A 515 9.32 -10.42 31.27
CA ALA A 515 9.11 -10.71 32.69
C ALA A 515 9.43 -12.17 33.04
N GLU A 516 9.08 -13.12 32.18
CA GLU A 516 9.39 -14.55 32.32
C GLU A 516 10.89 -14.86 32.23
N ARG A 517 11.68 -14.03 31.54
CA ARG A 517 13.13 -14.23 31.35
C ARG A 517 13.97 -13.45 32.36
N LEU A 518 13.39 -12.48 33.06
CA LEU A 518 14.07 -11.76 34.12
C LEU A 518 14.15 -12.64 35.39
N PRO A 519 15.25 -12.57 36.16
CA PRO A 519 15.39 -13.36 37.39
C PRO A 519 14.22 -13.11 38.36
N SER A 520 13.48 -14.17 38.71
CA SER A 520 12.33 -14.10 39.62
C SER A 520 12.73 -13.79 41.06
N GLU A 521 13.99 -14.06 41.42
CA GLU A 521 14.54 -13.87 42.77
C GLU A 521 14.94 -12.40 43.05
N ASN A 522 15.01 -11.56 42.03
CA ASN A 522 15.43 -10.17 42.17
C ASN A 522 14.24 -9.21 41.97
N ASP A 523 13.54 -8.94 43.07
CA ASP A 523 12.39 -8.04 43.10
C ASP A 523 12.73 -6.63 42.61
N ALA A 524 13.97 -6.16 42.81
CA ALA A 524 14.41 -4.86 42.33
C ALA A 524 14.45 -4.82 40.80
N VAL A 525 14.98 -5.86 40.14
CA VAL A 525 14.98 -5.97 38.66
C VAL A 525 13.55 -6.07 38.13
N GLN A 526 12.71 -6.88 38.77
CA GLN A 526 11.31 -7.03 38.39
C GLN A 526 10.53 -5.70 38.53
N SER A 527 10.85 -4.88 39.54
CA SER A 527 10.22 -3.56 39.74
C SER A 527 10.48 -2.58 38.57
N LEU A 528 11.54 -2.78 37.78
CA LEU A 528 11.83 -1.96 36.61
C LEU A 528 10.84 -2.22 35.47
N VAL A 529 10.14 -3.37 35.46
CA VAL A 529 9.23 -3.79 34.38
C VAL A 529 7.79 -3.98 34.87
N LYS A 530 7.56 -4.36 36.13
CA LYS A 530 6.22 -4.64 36.71
C LYS A 530 5.20 -3.53 36.41
N ASP A 531 5.61 -2.28 36.58
CA ASP A 531 4.72 -1.12 36.36
C ASP A 531 4.42 -0.82 34.88
N LEU A 532 5.06 -1.52 33.94
CA LEU A 532 4.82 -1.40 32.51
C LEU A 532 3.75 -2.39 32.01
N ILE A 533 3.47 -3.44 32.79
CA ILE A 533 2.52 -4.52 32.45
C ILE A 533 1.08 -4.13 32.82
N ALA A 534 0.92 -3.14 33.71
CA ALA A 534 -0.35 -2.70 34.31
C ALA A 534 -1.32 -2.00 33.34
#